data_AF-A0A8T0HFC0-F1
#
_entry.id   AF-A0A8T0HFC0-F1
#
_cell.length_a   1.000
_cell.length_b   1.000
_cell.length_c   1.000
_cell.angle_alpha   90.00
_cell.angle_beta   90.00
_cell.angle_gamma   90.00
#
_symmetry.space_group_name_H-M   'P 1'
#
loop_
_entity.id
_entity.type
_entity.pdbx_description
1 polymer ?
#
loop_
_entity_poly.entity_id
_entity_poly.type
_entity_poly.pdbx_seq_one_letter_code
_entity_poly.pdbx_strand_id
1 'polypeptide(L)'
;MSNNESQYLSNKYRDEWKDRDQITEDQIEHFIQQYLGELKDGTWKSGGWQHMYTGYSNTKVALNAYTSVLAREVGPETEKVYVNCFNPGFTKTNLNDYQGHNTLEEAAMTGIWLALHPPGGPHGKYLEQQNWGITAW
;
A
#
# COMPACT_ATOMS: atom_id res chain seq x y z
N MET A 1 -4.34 13.62 9.87
CA MET A 1 -3.74 14.03 8.60
C MET A 1 -3.43 12.76 7.84
N SER A 2 -4.13 12.56 6.74
CA SER A 2 -4.02 11.46 5.77
C SER A 2 -2.58 11.15 5.36
N ASN A 3 -2.02 9.99 5.72
CA ASN A 3 -0.75 9.50 5.14
C ASN A 3 -1.06 8.72 3.86
N ASN A 4 -0.94 9.35 2.68
CA ASN A 4 -0.98 8.64 1.40
C ASN A 4 0.44 8.16 1.07
N GLU A 5 0.69 6.88 0.78
CA GLU A 5 2.04 6.42 0.45
C GLU A 5 2.65 7.09 -0.81
N SER A 6 1.84 7.63 -1.73
CA SER A 6 2.38 8.45 -2.83
C SER A 6 3.09 9.71 -2.34
N GLN A 7 2.81 10.19 -1.12
CA GLN A 7 3.46 11.35 -0.52
C GLN A 7 4.96 11.17 -0.33
N TYR A 8 5.42 9.93 -0.25
CA TYR A 8 6.83 9.61 -0.12
C TYR A 8 7.56 9.72 -1.45
N LEU A 9 6.85 9.64 -2.59
CA LEU A 9 7.43 9.85 -3.91
C LEU A 9 7.78 11.34 -4.09
N SER A 10 8.82 11.61 -4.86
CA SER A 10 9.22 12.96 -5.28
C SER A 10 9.13 13.16 -6.78
N ASN A 11 8.28 12.36 -7.44
CA ASN A 11 8.02 12.38 -8.88
C ASN A 11 6.54 12.69 -9.19
N LYS A 12 6.19 12.66 -10.49
CA LYS A 12 4.84 13.01 -10.99
C LYS A 12 3.71 12.24 -10.28
N TYR A 13 3.95 10.97 -9.92
CA TYR A 13 2.95 10.10 -9.32
C TYR A 13 2.53 10.56 -7.92
N ARG A 14 3.36 11.34 -7.22
CA ARG A 14 2.97 12.00 -5.95
C ARG A 14 1.72 12.84 -6.12
N ASP A 15 1.66 13.60 -7.22
CA ASP A 15 0.56 14.53 -7.50
C ASP A 15 -0.57 13.86 -8.28
N GLU A 16 -0.23 13.02 -9.27
CA GLU A 16 -1.23 12.27 -10.06
C GLU A 16 -2.08 11.34 -9.19
N TRP A 17 -1.51 10.74 -8.14
CA TRP A 17 -2.20 9.79 -7.25
C TRP A 17 -2.64 10.42 -5.92
N LYS A 18 -2.85 11.75 -5.89
CA LYS A 18 -3.45 12.41 -4.73
C LYS A 18 -4.87 11.93 -4.48
N ASP A 19 -5.64 11.80 -5.54
CA ASP A 19 -6.99 11.23 -5.52
C ASP A 19 -6.93 9.75 -5.90
N ARG A 20 -7.07 8.87 -4.91
CA ARG A 20 -7.01 7.42 -5.11
C ARG A 20 -8.19 6.89 -5.90
N ASP A 21 -9.33 7.56 -5.85
CA ASP A 21 -10.54 7.08 -6.51
C ASP A 21 -10.44 7.21 -8.04
N GLN A 22 -9.46 7.98 -8.53
CA GLN A 22 -9.18 8.17 -9.96
C GLN A 22 -8.03 7.30 -10.50
N ILE A 23 -7.32 6.57 -9.64
CA ILE A 23 -6.21 5.72 -10.11
C ILE A 23 -6.76 4.54 -10.93
N THR A 24 -6.10 4.20 -12.03
CA THR A 24 -6.43 3.09 -12.92
C THR A 24 -5.35 2.01 -12.93
N GLU A 25 -5.69 0.78 -13.34
CA GLU A 25 -4.70 -0.29 -13.53
C GLU A 25 -3.59 0.13 -14.51
N ASP A 26 -3.96 0.79 -15.62
CA ASP A 26 -3.00 1.28 -16.63
C ASP A 26 -1.97 2.26 -16.06
N GLN A 27 -2.40 3.16 -15.15
CA GLN A 27 -1.47 4.07 -14.48
C GLN A 27 -0.51 3.33 -13.54
N ILE A 28 -0.99 2.27 -12.86
CA ILE A 28 -0.16 1.45 -11.97
C ILE A 28 0.84 0.62 -12.79
N GLU A 29 0.41 0.04 -13.90
CA GLU A 29 1.28 -0.66 -14.84
C GLU A 29 2.36 0.28 -15.37
N HIS A 30 1.98 1.49 -15.82
CA HIS A 30 2.93 2.49 -16.28
C HIS A 30 3.92 2.92 -15.19
N PHE A 31 3.48 3.06 -13.94
CA PHE A 31 4.34 3.33 -12.79
C PHE A 31 5.41 2.25 -12.62
N ILE A 32 5.02 0.97 -12.64
CA ILE A 32 5.95 -0.16 -12.50
C ILE A 32 6.91 -0.23 -13.69
N GLN A 33 6.40 -0.10 -14.91
CA GLN A 33 7.23 -0.17 -16.12
C GLN A 33 8.26 0.97 -16.17
N GLN A 34 7.86 2.18 -15.81
CA GLN A 34 8.78 3.31 -15.74
C GLN A 34 9.86 3.08 -14.68
N TYR A 35 9.48 2.61 -13.49
CA TYR A 35 10.45 2.28 -12.43
C TYR A 35 11.44 1.19 -12.86
N LEU A 36 10.96 0.10 -13.46
CA LEU A 36 11.80 -0.99 -13.95
C LEU A 36 12.74 -0.54 -15.08
N GLY A 37 12.27 0.33 -15.98
CA GLY A 37 13.09 0.94 -17.02
C GLY A 37 14.23 1.77 -16.43
N GLU A 38 13.92 2.70 -15.52
CA GLU A 38 14.92 3.55 -14.87
C GLU A 38 15.86 2.76 -13.95
N LEU A 39 15.39 1.67 -13.36
CA LEU A 39 16.24 0.73 -12.63
C LEU A 39 17.28 0.08 -13.55
N LYS A 40 16.83 -0.43 -14.70
CA LYS A 40 17.68 -1.07 -15.70
C LYS A 40 18.71 -0.10 -16.28
N ASP A 41 18.30 1.14 -16.52
CA ASP A 41 19.14 2.19 -17.08
C ASP A 41 20.05 2.86 -16.02
N GLY A 42 19.87 2.53 -14.74
CA GLY A 42 20.64 3.08 -13.63
C GLY A 42 20.29 4.54 -13.27
N THR A 43 19.20 5.08 -13.80
CA THR A 43 18.76 6.48 -13.66
C THR A 43 17.75 6.69 -12.52
N TRP A 44 17.23 5.62 -11.93
CA TRP A 44 16.19 5.67 -10.88
C TRP A 44 16.54 6.57 -9.69
N LYS A 45 17.82 6.74 -9.33
CA LYS A 45 18.21 7.56 -8.17
C LYS A 45 17.80 9.03 -8.31
N SER A 46 17.64 9.54 -9.53
CA SER A 46 17.13 10.90 -9.79
C SER A 46 15.66 10.93 -10.20
N GLY A 47 15.01 9.77 -10.37
CA GLY A 47 13.63 9.62 -10.82
C GLY A 47 12.56 9.86 -9.74
N GLY A 48 12.97 10.29 -8.55
CA GLY A 48 12.09 10.60 -7.43
C GLY A 48 11.36 9.39 -6.83
N TRP A 49 11.91 8.20 -6.99
CA TRP A 49 11.39 6.95 -6.43
C TRP A 49 11.75 6.79 -4.95
N GLN A 50 11.10 5.84 -4.27
CA GLN A 50 11.56 5.43 -2.93
C GLN A 50 13.00 4.90 -2.99
N HIS A 51 13.86 5.40 -2.11
CA HIS A 51 15.28 5.01 -2.06
C HIS A 51 15.54 3.85 -1.09
N MET A 52 14.94 3.92 0.10
CA MET A 52 15.08 2.87 1.11
C MET A 52 14.36 1.62 0.62
N TYR A 53 15.08 0.51 0.50
CA TYR A 53 14.58 -0.75 -0.07
C TYR A 53 13.80 -0.53 -1.37
N THR A 54 14.37 0.24 -2.31
CA THR A 54 13.67 0.81 -3.47
C THR A 54 12.71 -0.16 -4.17
N GLY A 55 13.11 -1.40 -4.46
CA GLY A 55 12.23 -2.38 -5.12
C GLY A 55 11.03 -2.76 -4.27
N TYR A 56 11.25 -3.01 -2.98
CA TYR A 56 10.18 -3.29 -2.02
C TYR A 56 9.25 -2.08 -1.86
N SER A 57 9.81 -0.88 -1.65
CA SER A 57 9.01 0.29 -1.32
C SER A 57 8.15 0.75 -2.49
N ASN A 58 8.68 0.77 -3.72
CA ASN A 58 7.88 1.14 -4.89
C ASN A 58 6.84 0.05 -5.24
N THR A 59 7.12 -1.23 -5.00
CA THR A 59 6.09 -2.29 -5.19
C THR A 59 4.96 -2.19 -4.15
N LYS A 60 5.24 -1.76 -2.91
CA LYS A 60 4.18 -1.49 -1.92
C LYS A 60 3.33 -0.27 -2.24
N VAL A 61 3.93 0.79 -2.80
CA VAL A 61 3.19 1.93 -3.33
C VAL A 61 2.21 1.49 -4.43
N ALA A 62 2.66 0.68 -5.38
CA ALA A 62 1.80 0.13 -6.44
C ALA A 62 0.69 -0.78 -5.89
N LEU A 63 1.00 -1.66 -4.94
CA LEU A 63 0.01 -2.53 -4.29
C LEU A 63 -1.10 -1.74 -3.56
N ASN A 64 -0.72 -0.66 -2.89
CA ASN A 64 -1.68 0.19 -2.19
C ASN A 64 -2.55 1.02 -3.13
N ALA A 65 -1.98 1.47 -4.26
CA ALA A 65 -2.78 2.04 -5.34
C ALA A 65 -3.78 1.01 -5.90
N TYR A 66 -3.31 -0.22 -6.16
CA TYR A 66 -4.14 -1.31 -6.69
C TYR A 66 -5.30 -1.70 -5.76
N THR A 67 -5.08 -1.63 -4.44
CA THR A 67 -6.14 -1.84 -3.44
C THR A 67 -7.33 -0.92 -3.67
N SER A 68 -7.09 0.33 -4.10
CA SER A 68 -8.15 1.31 -4.37
C SER A 68 -8.90 0.97 -5.66
N VAL A 69 -8.20 0.48 -6.67
CA VAL A 69 -8.80 0.01 -7.92
C VAL A 69 -9.72 -1.17 -7.65
N LEU A 70 -9.18 -2.21 -7.04
CA LEU A 70 -9.92 -3.44 -6.75
C LEU A 70 -11.12 -3.17 -5.82
N ALA A 71 -10.98 -2.28 -4.84
CA ALA A 71 -12.10 -1.88 -3.99
C ALA A 71 -13.30 -1.35 -4.80
N ARG A 72 -13.07 -0.47 -5.77
CA ARG A 72 -14.15 0.08 -6.61
C ARG A 72 -14.78 -0.96 -7.52
N GLU A 73 -14.02 -1.96 -7.96
CA GLU A 73 -14.49 -2.99 -8.91
C GLU A 73 -15.35 -4.06 -8.23
N VAL A 74 -14.93 -4.57 -7.08
CA VAL A 74 -15.59 -5.70 -6.38
C VAL A 74 -16.25 -5.28 -5.06
N GLY A 75 -16.68 -4.03 -4.96
CA GLY A 75 -17.11 -3.43 -3.71
C GLY A 75 -18.34 -4.07 -3.02
N PRO A 76 -18.68 -3.60 -1.80
CA PRO A 76 -19.75 -4.16 -0.98
C PRO A 76 -21.13 -4.13 -1.64
N GLU A 77 -21.34 -3.16 -2.52
CA GLU A 77 -22.60 -2.97 -3.26
C GLU A 77 -22.75 -3.95 -4.43
N THR A 78 -21.64 -4.44 -4.99
CA THR A 78 -21.64 -5.33 -6.16
C THR A 78 -21.45 -6.78 -5.76
N GLU A 79 -20.30 -7.13 -5.18
CA GLU A 79 -19.92 -8.52 -4.89
C GLU A 79 -19.95 -8.87 -3.40
N LYS A 80 -20.30 -7.90 -2.54
CA LYS A 80 -20.24 -8.03 -1.08
C LYS A 80 -18.83 -8.32 -0.57
N VAL A 81 -17.80 -7.85 -1.28
CA VAL A 81 -16.40 -7.99 -0.91
C VAL A 81 -15.85 -6.67 -0.35
N TYR A 82 -15.05 -6.77 0.70
CA TYR A 82 -14.33 -5.64 1.30
C TYR A 82 -12.85 -5.80 1.01
N VAL A 83 -12.25 -4.79 0.36
CA VAL A 83 -10.85 -4.80 -0.07
C VAL A 83 -10.11 -3.72 0.70
N ASN A 84 -9.01 -4.08 1.35
CA ASN A 84 -8.17 -3.15 2.12
C ASN A 84 -6.71 -3.63 2.06
N CYS A 85 -5.79 -2.74 2.40
CA CYS A 85 -4.39 -3.07 2.65
C CYS A 85 -4.01 -2.64 4.08
N PHE A 86 -2.92 -3.20 4.60
CA PHE A 86 -2.44 -2.83 5.93
C PHE A 86 -0.94 -3.03 6.05
N ASN A 87 -0.34 -2.29 6.97
CA ASN A 87 1.05 -2.45 7.36
C ASN A 87 1.13 -3.25 8.68
N PRO A 88 1.72 -4.45 8.67
CA PRO A 88 1.87 -5.31 9.85
C PRO A 88 3.00 -4.85 10.80
N GLY A 89 3.57 -3.66 10.57
CA GLY A 89 4.68 -3.13 11.35
C GLY A 89 5.99 -3.92 11.18
N PHE A 90 7.02 -3.49 11.90
CA PHE A 90 8.34 -4.11 11.81
C PHE A 90 8.38 -5.41 12.63
N THR A 91 7.97 -6.51 11.98
CA THR A 91 7.69 -7.82 12.61
C THR A 91 8.88 -8.75 12.55
N LYS A 92 9.13 -9.51 13.62
CA LYS A 92 10.22 -10.51 13.67
C LYS A 92 9.92 -11.68 12.75
N THR A 93 10.47 -11.65 11.54
CA THR A 93 10.29 -12.69 10.52
C THR A 93 11.61 -13.01 9.84
N ASN A 94 11.66 -14.06 9.03
CA ASN A 94 12.80 -14.33 8.15
C ASN A 94 13.06 -13.20 7.13
N LEU A 95 12.05 -12.38 6.78
CA LEU A 95 12.19 -11.28 5.81
C LEU A 95 13.19 -10.21 6.25
N ASN A 96 13.34 -10.02 7.56
CA ASN A 96 14.21 -9.01 8.16
C ASN A 96 15.19 -9.61 9.16
N ASP A 97 15.60 -10.87 8.97
CA ASP A 97 16.52 -11.60 9.86
C ASP A 97 16.09 -11.53 11.34
N TYR A 98 14.79 -11.55 11.60
CA TYR A 98 14.17 -11.43 12.92
C TYR A 98 14.54 -10.14 13.69
N GLN A 99 14.95 -9.07 12.99
CA GLN A 99 15.30 -7.77 13.58
C GLN A 99 14.10 -6.92 13.99
N GLY A 100 12.88 -7.37 13.66
CA GLY A 100 11.64 -6.68 14.03
C GLY A 100 11.47 -6.43 15.53
N HIS A 101 10.60 -5.48 15.88
CA HIS A 101 10.17 -5.27 17.26
C HIS A 101 8.90 -6.05 17.60
N ASN A 102 7.98 -6.19 16.63
CA ASN A 102 6.66 -6.81 16.84
C ASN A 102 6.73 -8.35 16.80
N THR A 103 5.85 -9.01 17.54
CA THR A 103 5.61 -10.46 17.41
C THR A 103 4.74 -10.80 16.20
N LEU A 104 4.68 -12.08 15.84
CA LEU A 104 3.83 -12.56 14.75
C LEU A 104 2.34 -12.35 15.07
N GLU A 105 1.95 -12.57 16.32
CA GLU A 105 0.58 -12.39 16.81
C GLU A 105 0.17 -10.93 16.69
N GLU A 106 0.99 -10.00 17.19
CA GLU A 106 0.73 -8.57 17.09
C GLU A 106 0.54 -8.15 15.63
N ALA A 107 1.44 -8.60 14.74
CA ALA A 107 1.44 -8.27 13.32
C ALA A 107 0.20 -8.79 12.58
N ALA A 108 -0.29 -9.98 12.97
CA ALA A 108 -1.43 -10.63 12.34
C ALA A 108 -2.77 -9.98 12.73
N MET A 109 -2.86 -9.30 13.89
CA MET A 109 -4.11 -8.79 14.44
C MET A 109 -4.91 -7.93 13.45
N THR A 110 -4.27 -6.96 12.79
CA THR A 110 -4.95 -6.07 11.84
C THR A 110 -5.49 -6.84 10.64
N GLY A 111 -4.71 -7.78 10.09
CA GLY A 111 -5.13 -8.61 8.96
C GLY A 111 -6.30 -9.51 9.31
N ILE A 112 -6.27 -10.16 10.49
CA ILE A 112 -7.35 -11.00 10.99
C ILE A 112 -8.61 -10.16 11.22
N TRP A 113 -8.48 -8.98 11.83
CA TRP A 113 -9.60 -8.10 12.08
C TRP A 113 -10.27 -7.63 10.77
N LEU A 114 -9.49 -7.29 9.74
CA LEU A 114 -10.01 -6.95 8.41
C LEU A 114 -10.73 -8.13 7.76
N ALA A 115 -10.15 -9.33 7.83
CA ALA A 115 -10.70 -10.53 7.20
C ALA A 115 -12.01 -11.01 7.85
N LEU A 116 -12.16 -10.79 9.17
CA LEU A 116 -13.32 -11.25 9.94
C LEU A 116 -14.32 -10.13 10.25
N HIS A 117 -14.11 -8.91 9.75
CA HIS A 117 -14.99 -7.80 10.06
C HIS A 117 -16.40 -8.03 9.49
N PRO A 118 -17.48 -7.73 10.23
CA PRO A 118 -18.83 -7.81 9.70
C PRO A 118 -19.05 -6.82 8.54
N PRO A 119 -20.11 -6.99 7.73
CA PRO A 119 -20.51 -5.98 6.75
C PRO A 119 -20.64 -4.59 7.39
N GLY A 120 -20.20 -3.57 6.67
CA GLY A 120 -20.09 -2.17 7.15
C GLY A 120 -18.68 -1.78 7.61
N GLY A 121 -17.71 -2.68 7.45
CA GLY A 121 -16.30 -2.44 7.76
C GLY A 121 -15.57 -1.52 6.78
N PRO A 122 -14.26 -1.32 7.02
CA PRO A 122 -13.40 -0.55 6.12
C PRO A 122 -13.43 -1.11 4.69
N HIS A 123 -13.40 -0.22 3.72
CA HIS A 123 -13.35 -0.54 2.30
C HIS A 123 -12.47 0.48 1.57
N GLY A 124 -11.55 -0.01 0.74
CA GLY A 124 -10.53 0.80 0.06
C GLY A 124 -9.57 1.49 1.03
N LYS A 125 -9.37 0.96 2.24
CA LYS A 125 -8.56 1.59 3.30
C LYS A 125 -7.16 0.99 3.41
N TYR A 126 -6.20 1.82 3.84
CA TYR A 126 -4.91 1.39 4.36
C TYR A 126 -4.90 1.57 5.87
N LEU A 127 -4.41 0.56 6.58
CA LEU A 127 -4.36 0.58 8.03
C LEU A 127 -2.93 0.39 8.52
N GLU A 128 -2.48 1.27 9.41
CA GLU A 128 -1.22 1.08 10.14
C GLU A 128 -1.49 0.41 11.49
N GLN A 129 -0.70 -0.62 11.82
CA GLN A 129 -0.82 -1.36 13.08
C GLN A 129 -0.59 -0.50 14.34
N GLN A 130 0.11 0.64 14.25
CA GLN A 130 0.66 1.31 15.43
C GLN A 130 -0.31 2.00 16.39
N ASN A 131 -1.65 1.84 16.30
CA ASN A 131 -2.51 2.48 17.30
C ASN A 131 -3.91 1.90 17.59
N TRP A 132 -4.33 0.73 17.08
CA TRP A 132 -5.76 0.29 17.15
C TRP A 132 -6.80 1.35 16.68
N GLY A 133 -6.32 2.50 16.21
CA GLY A 133 -7.08 3.53 15.55
C GLY A 133 -7.10 3.16 14.09
N ILE A 134 -8.29 3.10 13.51
CA ILE A 134 -8.45 3.19 12.07
C ILE A 134 -7.77 4.49 11.69
N THR A 135 -6.59 4.41 11.08
CA THR A 135 -6.06 5.51 10.30
C THR A 135 -7.00 5.61 9.13
N ALA A 136 -8.04 6.44 9.28
CA ALA A 136 -8.73 6.95 8.12
C ALA A 136 -7.65 7.64 7.28
N TRP A 137 -7.63 7.31 5.99
CA TRP A 137 -7.06 8.21 5.00
C TRP A 137 -7.62 9.62 5.27
#